data_AF-A0A7C7TY42-F1
#
_entry.id   AF-A0A7C7TY42-F1
#
_cell.length_a   1.000
_cell.length_b   1.000
_cell.length_c   1.000
_cell.angle_alpha   90.00
_cell.angle_beta   90.00
_cell.angle_gamma   90.00
#
_symmetry.space_group_name_H-M   'P 1'
#
loop_
_entity.id
_entity.type
_entity.pdbx_description
1 polymer ?
#
loop_
_entity_poly.entity_id
_entity_poly.type
_entity_poly.pdbx_seq_one_letter_code
_entity_poly.pdbx_strand_id
1 'polypeptide(L)'
;MDQSDNARSSAAINLFCAAFIVVVTLVLASQLGSQTRWLKRVDLVMQPGFFPALGLLVMGMPALVLSVVSFRQVRSGIELESPRIIVAGFHRCCEFAVWFLVYVYIIRWVGYLVATLLFMPALSLRVGFRGVRWMVTAVLIGLVIVLLFRTGLQVRLPDGYVYGYLPPEIRNFMIRNF
;
A
#
# COMPACT_ATOMS: atom_id res chain seq x y z
N MET A 1 37.52 -0.80 -3.22
CA MET A 1 36.16 -0.63 -3.76
C MET A 1 35.66 0.69 -3.23
N ASP A 2 35.64 1.68 -4.09
CA ASP A 2 35.59 3.09 -3.72
C ASP A 2 34.14 3.59 -3.62
N GLN A 3 33.87 4.49 -2.68
CA GLN A 3 32.51 4.97 -2.35
C GLN A 3 31.85 5.71 -3.54
N SER A 4 32.67 6.17 -4.48
CA SER A 4 32.30 6.81 -5.74
C SER A 4 31.66 5.85 -6.76
N ASP A 5 32.03 4.56 -6.76
CA ASP A 5 31.45 3.55 -7.66
C ASP A 5 30.05 3.10 -7.20
N ASN A 6 29.83 2.98 -5.90
CA ASN A 6 28.53 2.62 -5.32
C ASN A 6 27.43 3.67 -5.61
N ALA A 7 27.80 4.96 -5.55
CA ALA A 7 26.89 6.06 -5.85
C ALA A 7 26.53 6.11 -7.34
N ARG A 8 27.48 5.75 -8.22
CA ARG A 8 27.30 5.71 -9.67
C ARG A 8 26.42 4.53 -10.11
N SER A 9 26.66 3.32 -9.60
CA SER A 9 25.86 2.12 -9.88
C SER A 9 24.37 2.30 -9.53
N SER A 10 24.08 3.01 -8.44
CA SER A 10 22.70 3.27 -7.98
C SER A 10 21.88 4.18 -8.90
N ALA A 11 22.51 5.07 -9.67
CA ALA A 11 21.83 6.08 -10.48
C ALA A 11 21.17 5.50 -11.74
N ALA A 12 21.87 4.63 -12.47
CA ALA A 12 21.30 3.97 -13.66
C ALA A 12 20.15 3.02 -13.30
N ILE A 13 20.25 2.37 -12.13
CA ILE A 13 19.22 1.50 -11.56
C ILE A 13 17.95 2.30 -11.29
N ASN A 14 18.10 3.47 -10.65
CA ASN A 14 16.99 4.37 -10.37
C ASN A 14 16.33 4.87 -11.67
N LEU A 15 17.09 5.10 -12.74
CA LEU A 15 16.54 5.52 -14.04
C LEU A 15 15.60 4.47 -14.61
N PHE A 16 16.08 3.22 -14.73
CA PHE A 16 15.30 2.15 -15.36
C PHE A 16 14.03 1.86 -14.54
N CYS A 17 14.15 1.71 -13.22
CA CYS A 17 13.01 1.46 -12.34
C CYS A 17 12.00 2.61 -12.37
N ALA A 18 12.47 3.84 -12.31
CA ALA A 18 11.61 5.00 -12.35
C ALA A 18 10.91 5.15 -13.71
N ALA A 19 11.62 4.91 -14.81
CA ALA A 19 11.03 4.95 -16.16
C ALA A 19 9.99 3.83 -16.35
N PHE A 20 10.28 2.62 -15.87
CA PHE A 20 9.32 1.51 -15.89
C PHE A 20 8.06 1.84 -15.08
N ILE A 21 8.22 2.39 -13.87
CA ILE A 21 7.09 2.83 -13.04
C ILE A 21 6.29 3.91 -13.75
N VAL A 22 6.93 4.89 -14.37
CA VAL A 22 6.24 5.94 -15.16
C VAL A 22 5.42 5.31 -16.29
N VAL A 23 5.99 4.36 -17.04
CA VAL A 23 5.26 3.66 -18.11
C VAL A 23 4.06 2.90 -17.55
N VAL A 24 4.22 2.15 -16.45
CA VAL A 24 3.11 1.44 -15.79
C VAL A 24 2.05 2.42 -15.31
N THR A 25 2.44 3.53 -14.69
CA THR A 25 1.52 4.58 -14.24
C THR A 25 0.74 5.17 -15.41
N LEU A 26 1.39 5.44 -16.55
CA LEU A 26 0.72 5.95 -17.76
C LEU A 26 -0.27 4.94 -18.35
N VAL A 27 0.10 3.65 -18.36
CA VAL A 27 -0.78 2.55 -18.81
C VAL A 27 -1.98 2.38 -17.89
N LEU A 28 -1.80 2.51 -16.57
CA LEU A 28 -2.91 2.46 -15.62
C LEU A 28 -3.78 3.72 -15.68
N ALA A 29 -3.18 4.89 -15.89
CA ALA A 29 -3.89 6.15 -16.07
C ALA A 29 -4.75 6.15 -17.34
N SER A 30 -4.28 5.55 -18.44
CA SER A 30 -5.08 5.42 -19.66
C SER A 30 -6.30 4.50 -19.47
N GLN A 31 -6.20 3.52 -18.56
CA GLN A 31 -7.30 2.62 -18.21
C GLN A 31 -8.26 3.21 -17.17
N LEU A 32 -7.92 4.33 -16.50
CA LEU A 32 -8.79 4.89 -15.47
C LEU A 32 -10.14 5.33 -16.03
N GLY A 33 -10.17 5.91 -17.23
CA GLY A 33 -11.40 6.39 -17.86
C GLY A 33 -12.35 5.27 -18.29
N SER A 34 -11.84 4.07 -18.59
CA SER A 34 -12.66 2.91 -18.94
C SER A 34 -13.12 2.11 -17.72
N GLN A 35 -12.30 2.06 -16.67
CA GLN A 35 -12.58 1.25 -15.47
C GLN A 35 -13.31 2.02 -14.35
N THR A 36 -13.16 3.35 -14.29
CA THR A 36 -13.80 4.18 -13.25
C THR A 36 -14.84 5.10 -13.85
N ARG A 37 -16.11 4.86 -13.50
CA ARG A 37 -17.22 5.75 -13.88
C ARG A 37 -17.25 6.95 -12.95
N TRP A 38 -17.21 8.15 -13.52
CA TRP A 38 -17.44 9.39 -12.79
C TRP A 38 -18.94 9.64 -12.67
N LEU A 39 -19.46 9.59 -11.45
CA LEU A 39 -20.87 9.85 -11.18
C LEU A 39 -21.11 11.36 -11.03
N LYS A 40 -22.11 11.88 -11.74
CA LYS A 40 -22.57 13.26 -11.53
C LYS A 40 -23.34 13.33 -10.20
N ARG A 41 -23.04 14.36 -9.37
CA ARG A 41 -23.62 14.61 -8.03
C ARG A 41 -23.15 13.71 -6.89
N VAL A 42 -21.87 13.37 -6.87
CA VAL A 42 -21.22 12.73 -5.72
C VAL A 42 -19.98 13.55 -5.34
N ASP A 43 -19.77 13.77 -4.04
CA ASP A 43 -18.62 14.50 -3.50
C ASP A 43 -17.30 13.92 -4.01
N LEU A 44 -16.29 14.78 -4.25
CA LEU A 44 -15.03 14.40 -4.89
C LEU A 44 -14.36 13.19 -4.23
N VAL A 45 -14.37 13.10 -2.90
CA VAL A 45 -13.72 12.02 -2.13
C VAL A 45 -14.48 10.69 -2.24
N MET A 46 -15.80 10.74 -2.46
CA MET A 46 -16.65 9.55 -2.62
C MET A 46 -16.67 9.02 -4.06
N GLN A 47 -16.02 9.73 -5.00
CA GLN A 47 -15.99 9.29 -6.39
C GLN A 47 -15.12 8.04 -6.55
N PRO A 48 -15.60 6.98 -7.23
CA PRO A 48 -14.86 5.72 -7.41
C PRO A 48 -13.48 5.89 -8.06
N GLY A 49 -13.30 6.94 -8.88
CA GLY A 49 -12.04 7.25 -9.56
C GLY A 49 -11.05 8.08 -8.73
N PHE A 50 -11.46 8.68 -7.61
CA PHE A 50 -10.62 9.63 -6.87
C PHE A 50 -9.39 8.99 -6.24
N PHE A 51 -9.59 7.94 -5.43
CA PHE A 51 -8.48 7.23 -4.78
C PHE A 51 -7.53 6.52 -5.76
N PRO A 52 -8.02 5.85 -6.83
CA PRO A 52 -7.15 5.35 -7.89
C PRO A 52 -6.31 6.45 -8.56
N ALA A 53 -6.91 7.60 -8.88
CA ALA A 53 -6.20 8.73 -9.47
C ALA A 53 -5.14 9.31 -8.52
N LEU A 54 -5.49 9.46 -7.23
CA LEU A 54 -4.57 9.92 -6.20
C LEU A 54 -3.40 8.95 -6.00
N GLY A 55 -3.66 7.64 -6.01
CA GLY A 55 -2.62 6.61 -5.95
C GLY A 55 -1.66 6.68 -7.13
N LEU A 56 -2.17 6.86 -8.35
CA LEU A 56 -1.33 7.06 -9.54
C LEU A 56 -0.55 8.37 -9.50
N LEU A 57 -1.12 9.43 -8.95
CA LEU A 57 -0.40 10.70 -8.78
C LEU A 57 0.76 10.54 -7.78
N VAL A 58 0.50 9.93 -6.61
CA VAL A 58 1.50 9.70 -5.56
C VAL A 58 2.59 8.73 -6.01
N MET A 59 2.26 7.73 -6.84
CA MET A 59 3.25 6.81 -7.43
C MET A 59 4.00 7.46 -8.59
N GLY A 60 3.29 8.15 -9.48
CA GLY A 60 3.80 8.69 -10.74
C GLY A 60 4.68 9.91 -10.57
N MET A 61 4.33 10.84 -9.67
CA MET A 61 5.08 12.09 -9.50
C MET A 61 6.52 11.83 -9.00
N PRO A 62 6.75 11.06 -7.91
CA PRO A 62 8.10 10.72 -7.49
C PRO A 62 8.85 9.91 -8.55
N ALA A 63 8.18 8.96 -9.23
CA ALA A 63 8.80 8.18 -10.29
C ALA A 63 9.25 9.03 -11.47
N LEU A 64 8.46 10.05 -11.86
CA LEU A 64 8.87 10.99 -12.91
C LEU A 64 10.10 11.80 -12.47
N VAL A 65 10.07 12.34 -11.25
CA VAL A 65 11.21 13.09 -10.68
C VAL A 65 12.48 12.23 -10.63
N LEU A 66 12.37 11.01 -10.12
CA LEU A 66 13.48 10.04 -10.07
C LEU A 66 13.98 9.68 -11.46
N SER A 67 13.10 9.52 -12.44
CA SER A 67 13.48 9.26 -13.84
C SER A 67 14.29 10.43 -14.41
N VAL A 68 13.84 11.67 -14.20
CA VAL A 68 14.54 12.86 -14.71
C VAL A 68 15.90 13.03 -14.03
N VAL A 69 15.98 12.88 -12.71
CA VAL A 69 17.25 12.96 -11.96
C VAL A 69 18.22 11.89 -12.43
N SER A 70 17.74 10.66 -12.56
CA SER A 70 18.58 9.53 -12.95
C SER A 70 19.00 9.60 -14.43
N PHE A 71 18.18 10.20 -15.30
CA PHE A 71 18.52 10.40 -16.72
C PHE A 71 19.67 11.41 -16.87
N ARG A 72 19.66 12.46 -16.05
CA ARG A 72 20.75 13.44 -15.99
C ARG A 72 22.04 12.82 -15.48
N GLN A 73 21.95 11.86 -14.55
CA GLN A 73 23.11 11.13 -14.04
C GLN A 73 23.66 10.12 -15.06
N VAL A 74 22.82 9.37 -15.76
CA VAL A 74 23.29 8.43 -16.82
C VAL A 74 23.95 9.18 -17.98
N ARG A 75 23.43 10.36 -18.36
CA ARG A 75 24.06 11.21 -19.40
C ARG A 75 25.48 11.66 -19.05
N SER A 76 25.91 11.55 -17.78
CA SER A 76 27.28 11.83 -17.34
C SER A 76 28.26 10.64 -17.45
N GLY A 77 27.86 9.52 -18.07
CA GLY A 77 28.79 8.48 -18.54
C GLY A 77 29.08 7.34 -17.55
N ILE A 78 28.03 6.75 -16.95
CA ILE A 78 28.18 5.71 -15.93
C ILE A 78 27.82 4.32 -16.50
N GLU A 79 28.69 3.34 -16.29
CA GLU A 79 28.56 1.95 -16.74
C GLU A 79 27.52 1.13 -15.96
N LEU A 80 26.98 0.11 -16.64
CA LEU A 80 25.85 -0.72 -16.25
C LEU A 80 26.32 -1.96 -15.47
N GLU A 81 25.77 -2.19 -14.27
CA GLU A 81 26.00 -3.43 -13.53
C GLU A 81 24.78 -4.38 -13.53
N SER A 82 25.04 -5.66 -13.25
CA SER A 82 24.22 -6.83 -13.58
C SER A 82 22.83 -6.88 -12.89
N PRO A 83 21.74 -7.27 -13.60
CA PRO A 83 20.36 -7.31 -13.11
C PRO A 83 20.07 -8.15 -11.86
N ARG A 84 21.00 -9.04 -11.46
CA ARG A 84 20.74 -10.09 -10.44
C ARG A 84 20.70 -9.58 -9.00
N ILE A 85 21.46 -8.54 -8.67
CA ILE A 85 21.50 -7.98 -7.30
C ILE A 85 20.19 -7.22 -6.99
N ILE A 86 19.53 -6.70 -8.03
CA ILE A 86 18.30 -5.90 -7.96
C ILE A 86 17.07 -6.78 -7.67
N VAL A 87 17.00 -7.97 -8.27
CA VAL A 87 15.93 -8.96 -7.97
C VAL A 87 16.00 -9.41 -6.51
N ALA A 88 17.20 -9.53 -5.95
CA ALA A 88 17.39 -9.90 -4.55
C ALA A 88 16.88 -8.82 -3.57
N GLY A 89 16.93 -7.53 -3.96
CA GLY A 89 16.40 -6.43 -3.16
C GLY A 89 14.86 -6.35 -3.14
N PHE A 90 14.22 -6.69 -4.26
CA PHE A 90 12.76 -6.67 -4.41
C PHE A 90 12.02 -7.66 -3.49
N HIS A 91 12.72 -8.69 -3.02
CA HIS A 91 12.14 -9.70 -2.16
C HIS A 91 11.44 -9.10 -0.93
N ARG A 92 12.02 -8.07 -0.31
CA ARG A 92 11.43 -7.39 0.86
C ARG A 92 10.15 -6.64 0.50
N CYS A 93 10.10 -5.95 -0.64
CA CYS A 93 8.89 -5.27 -1.09
C CYS A 93 7.77 -6.26 -1.43
N CYS A 94 8.11 -7.36 -2.12
CA CYS A 94 7.17 -8.43 -2.44
C CYS A 94 6.61 -9.08 -1.16
N GLU A 95 7.44 -9.24 -0.13
CA GLU A 95 6.98 -9.79 1.14
C GLU A 95 5.87 -8.94 1.78
N PHE A 96 6.06 -7.62 1.88
CA PHE A 96 5.02 -6.74 2.44
C PHE A 96 3.77 -6.65 1.55
N ALA A 97 3.93 -6.75 0.23
CA ALA A 97 2.79 -6.86 -0.68
C ALA A 97 1.99 -8.15 -0.41
N VAL A 98 2.66 -9.28 -0.18
CA VAL A 98 2.01 -10.55 0.20
C VAL A 98 1.30 -10.42 1.55
N TRP A 99 1.92 -9.79 2.56
CA TRP A 99 1.24 -9.51 3.84
C TRP A 99 -0.06 -8.72 3.65
N PHE A 100 -0.04 -7.70 2.79
CA PHE A 100 -1.24 -6.93 2.48
C PHE A 100 -2.31 -7.76 1.76
N LEU A 101 -1.92 -8.60 0.79
CA LEU A 101 -2.85 -9.51 0.11
C LEU A 101 -3.49 -10.52 1.07
N VAL A 102 -2.70 -11.07 2.00
CA VAL A 102 -3.19 -11.95 3.07
C VAL A 102 -4.19 -11.21 3.96
N TYR A 103 -3.91 -9.97 4.33
CA TYR A 103 -4.85 -9.13 5.09
C TYR A 103 -6.17 -8.94 4.35
N VAL A 104 -6.15 -8.50 3.09
CA VAL A 104 -7.36 -8.36 2.26
C VAL A 104 -8.09 -9.69 2.13
N TYR A 105 -7.35 -10.80 2.04
CA TYR A 105 -7.94 -12.14 2.00
C TYR A 105 -8.63 -12.51 3.31
N ILE A 106 -8.11 -12.11 4.46
CA ILE A 106 -8.67 -12.44 5.77
C ILE A 106 -9.90 -11.60 6.10
N ILE A 107 -9.97 -10.33 5.65
CA ILE A 107 -11.10 -9.42 5.90
C ILE A 107 -12.44 -10.07 5.52
N ARG A 108 -12.51 -10.76 4.37
CA ARG A 108 -13.74 -11.44 3.94
C ARG A 108 -14.23 -12.50 4.93
N TRP A 109 -13.35 -13.09 5.74
CA TRP A 109 -13.71 -14.13 6.70
C TRP A 109 -14.07 -13.57 8.08
N VAL A 110 -13.21 -12.74 8.66
CA VAL A 110 -13.35 -12.27 10.05
C VAL A 110 -13.88 -10.85 10.19
N GLY A 111 -14.03 -10.13 9.08
CA GLY A 111 -14.45 -8.74 9.06
C GLY A 111 -13.29 -7.78 9.25
N TYR A 112 -13.52 -6.51 8.90
CA TYR A 112 -12.45 -5.51 8.87
C TYR A 112 -11.83 -5.23 10.24
N LEU A 113 -12.65 -5.14 11.29
CA LEU A 113 -12.17 -4.83 12.65
C LEU A 113 -11.19 -5.90 13.14
N VAL A 114 -11.63 -7.16 13.15
CA VAL A 114 -10.83 -8.27 13.68
C VAL A 114 -9.60 -8.49 12.80
N ALA A 115 -9.74 -8.42 11.47
CA ALA A 115 -8.61 -8.52 10.57
C ALA A 115 -7.55 -7.45 10.85
N THR A 116 -7.95 -6.19 11.05
CA THR A 116 -7.02 -5.08 11.30
C THR A 116 -6.34 -5.19 12.66
N LEU A 117 -7.09 -5.56 13.70
CA LEU A 117 -6.53 -5.76 15.04
C LEU A 117 -5.54 -6.93 15.12
N LEU A 118 -5.68 -7.95 14.28
CA LEU A 118 -4.72 -9.05 14.18
C LEU A 118 -3.54 -8.71 13.26
N PHE A 119 -3.82 -8.01 12.17
CA PHE A 119 -2.82 -7.68 11.16
C PHE A 119 -1.76 -6.70 11.68
N MET A 120 -2.18 -5.66 12.41
CA MET A 120 -1.25 -4.63 12.91
C MET A 120 -0.19 -5.21 13.86
N PRO A 121 -0.53 -6.03 14.88
CA PRO A 121 0.46 -6.72 15.71
C PRO A 121 1.29 -7.74 14.93
N ALA A 122 0.68 -8.50 14.01
CA ALA A 122 1.41 -9.49 13.20
C ALA A 122 2.51 -8.82 12.36
N LEU A 123 2.22 -7.65 11.78
CA LEU A 123 3.19 -6.86 11.04
C LEU A 123 4.27 -6.26 11.97
N SER A 124 3.87 -5.77 13.15
CA SER A 124 4.79 -5.28 14.18
C SER A 124 5.82 -6.35 14.59
N LEU A 125 5.35 -7.58 14.82
CA LEU A 125 6.20 -8.74 15.11
C LEU A 125 7.14 -9.07 13.95
N ARG A 126 6.66 -8.98 12.71
CA ARG A 126 7.47 -9.27 11.51
C ARG A 126 8.61 -8.27 11.33
N VAL A 127 8.35 -6.99 11.57
CA VAL A 127 9.36 -5.91 11.53
C VAL A 127 10.36 -6.04 12.69
N GLY A 128 10.03 -6.81 13.73
CA GLY A 128 10.91 -7.12 14.86
C GLY A 128 10.55 -6.40 16.16
N PHE A 129 9.48 -5.60 16.17
CA PHE A 129 8.97 -4.93 17.35
C PHE A 129 8.19 -5.92 18.24
N ARG A 130 8.94 -6.70 19.03
CA ARG A 130 8.39 -7.80 19.85
C ARG A 130 7.97 -7.41 21.28
N GLY A 131 8.18 -6.16 21.69
CA GLY A 131 7.85 -5.72 23.04
C GLY A 131 6.34 -5.58 23.26
N VAL A 132 5.86 -5.89 24.47
CA VAL A 132 4.44 -5.74 24.87
C VAL A 132 3.91 -4.33 24.59
N ARG A 133 4.74 -3.30 24.84
CA ARG A 133 4.42 -1.90 24.53
C ARG A 133 4.07 -1.73 23.04
N TRP A 134 4.89 -2.28 22.14
CA TRP A 134 4.68 -2.18 20.70
C TRP A 134 3.45 -2.95 20.22
N MET A 135 3.18 -4.12 20.81
CA MET A 135 1.96 -4.89 20.51
C MET A 135 0.71 -4.12 20.92
N VAL A 136 0.69 -3.52 22.12
CA VAL A 136 -0.44 -2.69 22.57
C VAL A 136 -0.61 -1.47 21.67
N THR A 137 0.48 -0.76 21.34
CA THR A 137 0.42 0.38 20.41
C THR A 137 -0.09 -0.03 19.03
N ALA A 138 0.32 -1.20 18.51
CA ALA A 138 -0.15 -1.71 17.22
C ALA A 138 -1.66 -2.00 17.24
N VAL A 139 -2.17 -2.60 18.31
CA VAL A 139 -3.62 -2.82 18.49
C VAL A 139 -4.37 -1.48 18.57
N LEU A 140 -3.86 -0.53 19.36
CA LEU A 140 -4.48 0.79 19.52
C LEU A 140 -4.51 1.56 18.19
N ILE A 141 -3.41 1.56 17.44
CA ILE A 141 -3.36 2.16 16.11
C ILE A 141 -4.36 1.47 15.17
N GLY A 142 -4.41 0.13 15.17
CA GLY A 142 -5.39 -0.61 14.38
C GLY A 142 -6.83 -0.20 14.71
N LEU A 143 -7.14 -0.05 15.99
CA LEU A 143 -8.46 0.40 16.45
C LEU A 143 -8.77 1.85 16.03
N VAL A 144 -7.80 2.76 16.16
CA VAL A 144 -7.94 4.16 15.70
C VAL A 144 -8.19 4.21 14.20
N ILE A 145 -7.49 3.40 13.40
CA ILE A 145 -7.69 3.31 11.96
C ILE A 145 -9.12 2.84 11.66
N VAL A 146 -9.57 1.75 12.27
CA VAL A 146 -10.95 1.25 12.08
C VAL A 146 -11.98 2.32 12.41
N LEU A 147 -11.80 3.01 13.54
CA LEU A 147 -12.69 4.11 13.93
C LEU A 147 -12.64 5.27 12.93
N LEU A 148 -11.46 5.69 12.48
CA LEU A 148 -11.32 6.78 11.50
C LEU A 148 -12.02 6.47 10.19
N PHE A 149 -11.91 5.23 9.69
CA PHE A 149 -12.62 4.80 8.48
C PHE A 149 -14.14 4.74 8.68
N ARG A 150 -14.61 4.27 9.85
CA ARG A 150 -16.03 4.19 10.16
C ARG A 150 -16.66 5.57 10.41
N THR A 151 -16.05 6.40 11.25
CA THR A 151 -16.61 7.68 11.69
C THR A 151 -16.29 8.82 10.72
N GLY A 152 -15.05 8.86 10.22
CA GLY A 152 -14.58 9.92 9.33
C GLY A 152 -15.03 9.71 7.89
N LEU A 153 -14.85 8.50 7.34
CA LEU A 153 -15.16 8.20 5.94
C LEU A 153 -16.53 7.55 5.72
N GLN A 154 -17.25 7.17 6.80
CA GLN A 154 -18.57 6.52 6.76
C GLN A 154 -18.65 5.32 5.80
N VAL A 155 -17.53 4.63 5.61
CA VAL A 155 -17.43 3.51 4.68
C VAL A 155 -18.16 2.31 5.29
N ARG A 156 -18.94 1.60 4.47
CA ARG A 156 -19.50 0.31 4.86
C ARG A 156 -18.36 -0.70 4.92
N LEU A 157 -17.95 -1.05 6.13
CA LEU A 157 -16.88 -2.02 6.33
C LEU A 157 -17.43 -3.44 6.13
N PRO A 158 -16.65 -4.36 5.52
CA PRO A 158 -17.09 -5.73 5.32
C PRO A 158 -17.37 -6.43 6.65
N ASP A 159 -18.58 -6.96 6.77
CA ASP A 159 -18.96 -7.88 7.83
C ASP A 159 -18.33 -9.25 7.55
N GLY A 160 -17.60 -9.79 8.52
CA GLY A 160 -16.99 -11.11 8.37
C GLY A 160 -18.03 -12.22 8.48
N TYR A 161 -17.85 -13.31 7.73
CA TYR A 161 -18.62 -14.55 7.92
C TYR A 161 -18.64 -15.02 9.38
N VAL A 162 -17.54 -14.80 10.12
CA VAL A 162 -17.44 -15.18 11.53
C VAL A 162 -18.46 -14.44 12.39
N TYR A 163 -18.90 -13.23 12.03
CA TYR A 163 -19.95 -12.50 12.77
C TYR A 163 -21.26 -13.27 12.83
N GLY A 164 -21.52 -14.20 11.91
CA GLY A 164 -22.69 -15.09 11.95
C GLY A 164 -22.69 -16.10 13.10
N TYR A 165 -21.53 -16.41 13.68
CA TYR A 165 -21.37 -17.37 14.77
C TYR A 165 -21.27 -16.71 16.16
N LEU A 166 -21.18 -15.38 16.23
CA LEU A 166 -21.17 -14.68 17.51
C LEU A 166 -22.56 -14.61 18.14
N PRO A 167 -22.66 -14.55 19.48
CA PRO A 167 -23.91 -14.28 20.17
C PRO A 167 -24.60 -13.03 19.60
N PRO A 168 -25.94 -13.01 19.50
CA PRO A 168 -26.69 -11.94 18.84
C PRO A 168 -26.35 -10.54 19.37
N GLU A 169 -26.07 -10.43 20.67
CA GLU A 169 -25.74 -9.18 21.35
C GLU A 169 -24.40 -8.59 20.86
N ILE A 170 -23.36 -9.42 20.79
CA ILE A 170 -22.02 -9.01 20.35
C ILE A 170 -22.02 -8.74 18.85
N ARG A 171 -22.69 -9.59 18.07
CA ARG A 171 -22.86 -9.41 16.62
C ARG A 171 -23.54 -8.08 16.30
N ASN A 172 -24.65 -7.77 16.97
CA ASN A 172 -25.37 -6.52 16.75
C ASN A 172 -24.55 -5.29 17.18
N PHE A 173 -23.80 -5.41 18.27
CA PHE A 173 -22.87 -4.34 18.69
C PHE A 173 -21.79 -4.10 17.64
N MET A 174 -21.17 -5.16 17.10
CA MET A 174 -20.10 -5.05 16.11
C MET A 174 -20.61 -4.45 14.79
N ILE A 175 -21.69 -4.97 14.21
CA ILE A 175 -22.24 -4.48 12.92
C ILE A 175 -22.74 -3.02 13.03
N ARG A 176 -23.34 -2.65 14.17
CA ARG A 176 -23.89 -1.32 14.35
C ARG A 176 -22.79 -0.27 14.53
N ASN A 177 -21.76 -0.58 15.31
CA ASN A 177 -20.74 0.39 15.70
C ASN A 177 -19.48 0.37 14.83
N PHE A 178 -19.22 -0.73 14.11
CA PHE A 178 -18.01 -0.95 13.31
C PHE A 178 -18.37 -1.48 11.93
#